data_AF-A0A0L7KWE3-F1
#
_entry.id   AF-A0A0L7KWE3-F1
#
_cell.length_a   1.000
_cell.length_b   1.000
_cell.length_c   1.000
_cell.angle_alpha   90.00
_cell.angle_beta   90.00
_cell.angle_gamma   90.00
#
_symmetry.space_group_name_H-M   'P 1'
#
loop_
_entity.id
_entity.type
_entity.pdbx_description
1 polymer ?
#
loop_
_entity_poly.entity_id
_entity_poly.type
_entity_poly.pdbx_seq_one_letter_code
_entity_poly.pdbx_strand_id
1 'polypeptide(L)'
;SLTLVLYEQLSAQIVQDLVQSRWYLLGALVAVVVVCFVYILLLRWVVAPVVWASIAGLLAVLGFSVYLCYKNYVYFKENPVQLVQTTNLKGYAQSVFSKHQTWLAILIAVALVLLILLIIVIFLRAVYDIKSTIFFPMFPWVLQCAVIAYGILVLMLLMSIGESAFSVVNMIVNLLGFFWMMFFISGVSDMMLASTFSTWYWTFKKKDLPFFTLTSGIFRTIRFHLGTVAFGALIIAIVRVIRVILEYIDHKIKKFDNPFTRCIMCFCKCFCWCLENFLKFINKNAYIMCAVHGKSFLEDCERNDGSPEKPYFMSKNLMNILGKKNKQA
;
A
#
# COMPACT_ATOMS: atom_id res chain seq x y z
N SER A 1 -41.88 -16.81 22.48
CA SER A 1 -42.12 -16.01 23.70
C SER A 1 -40.92 -16.03 24.64
N LEU A 2 -40.43 -17.21 25.07
CA LEU A 2 -39.30 -17.33 25.99
C LEU A 2 -38.00 -16.68 25.48
N THR A 3 -37.66 -16.86 24.20
CA THR A 3 -36.46 -16.30 23.58
C THR A 3 -36.47 -14.77 23.50
N LEU A 4 -37.66 -14.18 23.32
CA LEU A 4 -37.84 -12.73 23.30
C LEU A 4 -37.66 -12.13 24.70
N VAL A 5 -38.24 -12.77 25.72
CA VAL A 5 -38.07 -12.36 27.12
C VAL A 5 -36.62 -12.46 27.56
N LEU A 6 -35.92 -13.53 27.18
CA LEU A 6 -34.50 -13.72 27.49
C LEU A 6 -33.62 -12.68 26.78
N TYR A 7 -33.98 -12.29 25.56
CA TYR A 7 -33.31 -11.21 24.82
C TYR A 7 -33.55 -9.84 25.45
N GLU A 8 -34.78 -9.52 25.87
CA GLU A 8 -35.10 -8.28 26.57
C GLU A 8 -34.37 -8.20 27.92
N GLN A 9 -34.31 -9.29 28.68
CA GLN A 9 -33.56 -9.34 29.94
C GLN A 9 -32.06 -9.16 29.72
N LEU A 10 -31.48 -9.85 28.74
CA LEU A 10 -30.07 -9.73 28.42
C LEU A 10 -29.71 -8.32 27.91
N SER A 11 -30.54 -7.74 27.04
CA SER A 11 -30.30 -6.38 26.53
C SER A 11 -30.43 -5.32 27.62
N ALA A 12 -31.40 -5.46 28.55
CA ALA A 12 -31.53 -4.57 29.69
C ALA A 12 -30.33 -4.65 30.64
N GLN A 13 -29.82 -5.87 30.90
CA GLN A 13 -28.61 -6.07 31.70
C GLN A 13 -27.39 -5.41 31.04
N ILE A 14 -27.17 -5.65 29.74
CA ILE A 14 -26.06 -5.03 29.00
C ILE A 14 -26.15 -3.50 29.04
N VAL A 15 -27.34 -2.93 28.88
CA VAL A 15 -27.54 -1.47 28.93
C VAL A 15 -27.27 -0.93 30.32
N GLN A 16 -27.73 -1.61 31.38
CA GLN A 16 -27.44 -1.21 32.76
C GLN A 16 -25.95 -1.27 33.07
N ASP A 17 -25.27 -2.34 32.65
CA ASP A 17 -23.83 -2.51 32.80
C ASP A 17 -23.06 -1.40 32.06
N LEU A 18 -23.50 -1.02 30.85
CA LEU A 18 -22.90 0.07 30.08
C LEU A 18 -23.10 1.43 30.75
N VAL A 19 -24.32 1.70 31.24
CA VAL A 19 -24.66 2.97 31.90
C VAL A 19 -23.90 3.12 33.22
N GLN A 20 -23.76 2.04 33.99
CA GLN A 20 -22.99 2.03 35.22
C GLN A 20 -21.49 2.19 34.95
N SER A 21 -20.97 1.55 33.91
CA SER A 21 -19.53 1.60 33.57
C SER A 21 -19.12 2.80 32.70
N ARG A 22 -20.06 3.63 32.22
CA ARG A 22 -19.80 4.69 31.23
C ARG A 22 -18.64 5.62 31.57
N TRP A 23 -18.47 5.99 32.84
CA TRP A 23 -17.39 6.89 33.27
C TRP A 23 -16.03 6.18 33.35
N TYR A 24 -16.03 4.89 33.72
CA TYR A 24 -14.83 4.06 33.67
C TYR A 24 -14.42 3.78 32.22
N LEU A 25 -15.38 3.54 31.33
CA LEU A 25 -15.15 3.39 29.89
C LEU A 25 -14.61 4.68 29.27
N LEU A 26 -15.22 5.83 29.57
CA LEU A 26 -14.75 7.14 29.11
C LEU A 26 -13.34 7.44 29.65
N GLY A 27 -13.09 7.19 30.93
CA GLY A 27 -11.79 7.37 31.56
C GLY A 27 -10.71 6.48 30.95
N ALA A 28 -11.02 5.20 30.72
CA ALA A 28 -10.12 4.27 30.05
C ALA A 28 -9.84 4.70 28.60
N LEU A 29 -10.84 5.17 27.87
CA LEU A 29 -10.68 5.64 26.49
C LEU A 29 -9.79 6.88 26.43
N VAL A 30 -9.99 7.86 27.32
CA VAL A 30 -9.13 9.04 27.43
C VAL A 30 -7.71 8.65 27.84
N ALA A 31 -7.54 7.74 28.81
CA ALA A 31 -6.23 7.26 29.23
C ALA A 31 -5.49 6.57 28.07
N VAL A 32 -6.17 5.73 27.29
CA VAL A 32 -5.61 5.09 26.09
C VAL A 32 -5.21 6.15 25.06
N VAL A 33 -6.04 7.16 24.79
CA VAL A 33 -5.69 8.25 23.86
C VAL A 33 -4.44 9.00 24.34
N VAL A 34 -4.35 9.31 25.63
CA VAL A 34 -3.18 10.00 26.22
C VAL A 34 -1.93 9.13 26.13
N VAL A 35 -2.01 7.84 26.49
CA VAL A 35 -0.89 6.90 26.39
C VAL A 35 -0.44 6.75 24.94
N CYS A 36 -1.37 6.60 23.99
CA CYS A 36 -1.07 6.57 22.56
C CYS A 36 -0.39 7.86 22.10
N PHE A 37 -0.86 9.02 22.55
CA PHE A 37 -0.27 10.31 22.21
C PHE A 37 1.16 10.45 22.77
N VAL A 38 1.38 10.10 24.03
CA VAL A 38 2.71 10.08 24.67
C VAL A 38 3.63 9.10 23.95
N TYR A 39 3.15 7.92 23.61
CA TYR A 39 3.91 6.92 22.85
C TYR A 39 4.30 7.45 21.46
N ILE A 40 3.38 8.09 20.73
CA ILE A 40 3.67 8.71 19.43
C ILE A 40 4.72 9.83 19.57
N LEU A 41 4.65 10.64 20.64
CA LEU A 41 5.66 11.66 20.92
C LEU A 41 7.02 11.04 21.24
N LEU A 42 7.07 10.01 22.09
CA LEU A 42 8.31 9.29 22.42
C LEU A 42 8.94 8.65 21.18
N LEU A 43 8.13 8.00 20.34
CA LEU A 43 8.59 7.46 19.06
C LEU A 43 9.20 8.54 18.18
N ARG A 44 8.68 9.77 18.19
CA ARG A 44 9.27 10.85 17.38
C ARG A 44 10.72 11.15 17.74
N TRP A 45 11.08 11.09 19.02
CA TRP A 45 12.42 11.39 19.49
C TRP A 45 13.36 10.19 19.43
N VAL A 46 12.84 8.98 19.63
CA VAL A 46 13.65 7.74 19.66
C VAL A 46 13.81 7.12 18.28
N VAL A 47 12.77 7.15 17.43
CA VAL A 47 12.79 6.49 16.12
C VAL A 47 13.85 7.11 15.21
N ALA A 48 13.98 8.44 15.18
CA ALA A 48 14.96 9.08 14.31
C ALA A 48 16.41 8.63 14.63
N PRO A 49 16.93 8.75 15.87
CA PRO A 49 18.25 8.25 16.23
C PRO A 49 18.44 6.75 15.98
N VAL A 50 17.44 5.92 16.34
CA VAL A 50 17.53 4.46 16.16
C VAL A 50 17.58 4.08 14.68
N VAL A 51 16.78 4.73 13.83
CA VAL A 51 16.77 4.50 12.39
C VAL A 51 18.09 4.96 11.76
N TRP A 52 18.60 6.15 12.12
CA TRP A 52 19.87 6.62 11.58
C TRP A 52 21.07 5.78 12.05
N ALA A 53 21.10 5.39 13.33
CA ALA A 53 22.14 4.51 13.87
C ALA A 53 22.12 3.13 13.19
N SER A 54 20.92 2.55 12.97
CA SER A 54 20.80 1.26 12.28
C SER A 54 21.16 1.36 10.79
N ILE A 55 20.78 2.43 10.09
CA ILE A 55 21.21 2.68 8.71
C ILE A 55 22.74 2.83 8.64
N ALA A 56 23.33 3.64 9.51
CA ALA A 56 24.78 3.85 9.55
C ALA A 56 25.52 2.54 9.87
N GLY A 57 25.03 1.77 10.85
CA GLY A 57 25.58 0.46 11.19
C GLY A 57 25.49 -0.54 10.03
N LEU A 58 24.35 -0.60 9.35
CA LEU A 58 24.17 -1.48 8.19
C LEU A 58 25.09 -1.09 7.03
N LEU A 59 25.22 0.20 6.73
CA LEU A 59 26.14 0.69 5.70
C LEU A 59 27.60 0.40 6.06
N ALA A 60 27.99 0.54 7.33
CA ALA A 60 29.32 0.20 7.79
C ALA A 60 29.60 -1.30 7.65
N VAL A 61 28.67 -2.16 8.08
CA VAL A 61 28.81 -3.62 7.99
C VAL A 61 28.87 -4.06 6.52
N LEU A 62 28.00 -3.55 5.65
CA LEU A 62 28.00 -3.90 4.23
C LEU A 62 29.24 -3.36 3.51
N GLY A 63 29.66 -2.12 3.79
CA GLY A 63 30.89 -1.55 3.25
C GLY A 63 32.12 -2.34 3.68
N PHE A 64 32.20 -2.75 4.95
CA PHE A 64 33.24 -3.64 5.45
C PHE A 64 33.18 -5.03 4.79
N SER A 65 31.99 -5.57 4.55
CA SER A 65 31.81 -6.85 3.85
C SER A 65 32.32 -6.78 2.42
N VAL A 66 32.03 -5.70 1.68
CA VAL A 66 32.59 -5.46 0.33
C VAL A 66 34.11 -5.43 0.37
N TYR A 67 34.70 -4.74 1.35
CA TYR A 67 36.15 -4.69 1.53
C TYR A 67 36.76 -6.08 1.77
N LEU A 68 36.18 -6.87 2.68
CA LEU A 68 36.65 -8.25 2.95
C LEU A 68 36.51 -9.14 1.72
N CYS A 69 35.37 -9.07 1.01
CA CYS A 69 35.15 -9.86 -0.20
C CYS A 69 36.14 -9.49 -1.31
N TYR A 70 36.43 -8.19 -1.49
CA TYR A 70 37.44 -7.73 -2.44
C TYR A 70 38.84 -8.22 -2.08
N LYS A 71 39.24 -8.10 -0.80
CA LYS A 71 40.54 -8.61 -0.31
C LYS A 71 40.70 -10.11 -0.52
N ASN A 72 39.68 -10.90 -0.19
CA ASN A 72 39.71 -12.35 -0.40
C ASN A 72 39.69 -12.72 -1.89
N TYR A 73 38.94 -12.00 -2.72
CA TYR A 73 38.96 -12.18 -4.17
C TYR A 73 40.38 -12.01 -4.74
N VAL A 74 41.06 -10.93 -4.37
CA VAL A 74 42.44 -10.67 -4.81
C VAL A 74 43.37 -11.78 -4.29
N TYR A 75 43.29 -12.13 -3.01
CA TYR A 75 44.13 -13.15 -2.40
C TYR A 75 44.03 -14.52 -3.10
N PHE A 76 42.82 -15.02 -3.35
CA PHE A 76 42.60 -16.32 -4.01
C PHE A 76 42.77 -16.27 -5.53
N LYS A 77 42.78 -15.08 -6.13
CA LYS A 77 43.13 -14.89 -7.54
C LYS A 77 44.65 -15.01 -7.72
N GLU A 78 45.42 -14.47 -6.78
CA GLU A 78 46.89 -14.53 -6.78
C GLU A 78 47.41 -15.88 -6.26
N ASN A 79 46.68 -16.55 -5.36
CA ASN A 79 47.08 -17.83 -4.75
C ASN A 79 46.04 -18.93 -5.06
N PRO A 80 46.10 -19.56 -6.24
CA PRO A 80 45.19 -20.65 -6.58
C PRO A 80 45.49 -21.90 -5.73
N VAL A 81 44.51 -22.34 -4.93
CA VAL A 81 44.62 -23.52 -4.06
C VAL A 81 44.20 -24.79 -4.82
N GLN A 82 44.95 -25.89 -4.68
CA GLN A 82 44.57 -27.20 -5.21
C GLN A 82 43.42 -27.83 -4.38
N LEU A 83 42.40 -28.38 -5.05
CA LEU A 83 41.19 -28.91 -4.41
C LEU A 83 41.46 -30.26 -3.70
N VAL A 84 41.38 -30.28 -2.37
CA VAL A 84 41.33 -31.52 -1.59
C VAL A 84 39.86 -31.92 -1.40
N GLN A 85 39.46 -33.08 -1.93
CA GLN A 85 38.13 -33.64 -1.73
C GLN A 85 37.98 -34.13 -0.29
N THR A 86 37.02 -33.57 0.44
CA THR A 86 36.71 -33.93 1.83
C THR A 86 35.20 -34.17 1.95
N THR A 87 34.79 -35.13 2.79
CA THR A 87 33.38 -35.51 2.97
C THR A 87 32.71 -34.79 4.16
N ASN A 88 33.45 -33.98 4.91
CA ASN A 88 32.93 -33.25 6.06
C ASN A 88 32.42 -31.85 5.68
N LEU A 89 31.38 -31.37 6.38
CA LEU A 89 30.73 -30.07 6.11
C LEU A 89 31.72 -28.89 6.14
N LYS A 90 32.65 -28.90 7.10
CA LYS A 90 33.71 -27.87 7.23
C LYS A 90 34.63 -27.85 6.02
N GLY A 91 34.98 -29.03 5.50
CA GLY A 91 35.83 -29.16 4.32
C GLY A 91 35.12 -28.78 3.03
N TYR A 92 33.82 -29.09 2.90
CA TYR A 92 32.99 -28.58 1.80
C TYR A 92 32.92 -27.04 1.81
N ALA A 93 32.61 -26.43 2.95
CA ALA A 93 32.58 -24.97 3.08
C ALA A 93 33.94 -24.34 2.69
N GLN A 94 35.04 -24.90 3.19
CA GLN A 94 36.38 -24.44 2.88
C GLN A 94 36.72 -24.57 1.38
N SER A 95 36.24 -25.62 0.72
CA SER A 95 36.43 -25.82 -0.73
C SER A 95 35.71 -24.75 -1.58
N VAL A 96 34.55 -24.27 -1.12
CA VAL A 96 33.76 -23.23 -1.78
C VAL A 96 34.42 -21.86 -1.55
N PHE A 97 34.84 -21.55 -0.32
CA PHE A 97 35.48 -20.28 0.01
C PHE A 97 36.95 -20.17 -0.45
N SER A 98 37.58 -21.26 -0.89
CA SER A 98 38.94 -21.21 -1.47
C SER A 98 38.96 -20.81 -2.96
N LYS A 99 37.80 -20.70 -3.62
CA LYS A 99 37.71 -20.34 -5.05
C LYS A 99 37.54 -18.83 -5.22
N HIS A 100 38.35 -18.19 -6.06
CA HIS A 100 38.20 -16.74 -6.34
C HIS A 100 36.84 -16.38 -6.97
N GLN A 101 36.24 -17.28 -7.75
CA GLN A 101 34.93 -17.08 -8.39
C GLN A 101 33.79 -16.90 -7.36
N THR A 102 33.87 -17.54 -6.19
CA THR A 102 32.83 -17.41 -5.16
C THR A 102 32.90 -16.04 -4.48
N TRP A 103 34.09 -15.54 -4.19
CA TRP A 103 34.29 -14.19 -3.68
C TRP A 103 33.86 -13.10 -4.67
N LEU A 104 34.06 -13.31 -5.97
CA LEU A 104 33.56 -12.40 -7.01
C LEU A 104 32.02 -12.36 -7.03
N ALA A 105 31.35 -13.52 -6.98
CA ALA A 105 29.90 -13.59 -6.94
C ALA A 105 29.31 -12.93 -5.69
N ILE A 106 29.92 -13.18 -4.52
CA ILE A 106 29.52 -12.54 -3.25
C ILE A 106 29.74 -11.03 -3.31
N LEU A 107 30.86 -10.57 -3.85
CA LEU A 107 31.16 -9.14 -4.01
C LEU A 107 30.08 -8.43 -4.85
N ILE A 108 29.70 -9.01 -5.99
CA ILE A 108 28.64 -8.45 -6.85
C ILE A 108 27.30 -8.42 -6.11
N ALA A 109 26.94 -9.50 -5.41
CA ALA A 109 25.69 -9.57 -4.67
C ALA A 109 25.61 -8.52 -3.55
N VAL A 110 26.67 -8.40 -2.74
CA VAL A 110 26.73 -7.41 -1.64
C VAL A 110 26.74 -5.98 -2.20
N ALA A 111 27.43 -5.72 -3.31
CA ALA A 111 27.43 -4.41 -3.95
C ALA A 111 26.04 -4.02 -4.49
N LEU A 112 25.29 -4.95 -5.07
CA LEU A 112 23.91 -4.70 -5.50
C LEU A 112 22.98 -4.41 -4.33
N VAL A 113 23.10 -5.17 -3.23
CA VAL A 113 22.32 -4.93 -2.00
C VAL A 113 22.64 -3.55 -1.43
N LEU A 114 23.92 -3.18 -1.37
CA LEU A 114 24.35 -1.85 -0.91
C LEU A 114 23.78 -0.73 -1.79
N LEU A 115 23.81 -0.89 -3.13
CA LEU A 115 23.24 0.07 -4.07
C LEU A 115 21.73 0.25 -3.85
N ILE A 116 20.99 -0.85 -3.73
CA ILE A 116 19.54 -0.83 -3.45
C ILE A 116 19.27 -0.11 -2.13
N LEU A 117 20.04 -0.40 -1.08
CA LEU A 117 19.89 0.27 0.22
C LEU A 117 20.19 1.76 0.16
N LEU A 118 21.25 2.18 -0.55
CA LEU A 118 21.55 3.60 -0.74
C LEU A 118 20.41 4.34 -1.47
N ILE A 119 19.83 3.72 -2.50
CA ILE A 119 18.66 4.25 -3.19
C ILE A 119 17.49 4.41 -2.21
N ILE A 120 17.20 3.40 -1.39
CA ILE A 120 16.14 3.46 -0.37
C ILE A 120 16.39 4.58 0.64
N VAL A 121 17.62 4.75 1.13
CA VAL A 121 17.98 5.81 2.10
C VAL A 121 17.79 7.20 1.50
N ILE A 122 18.15 7.41 0.23
CA ILE A 122 17.91 8.67 -0.48
C ILE A 122 16.40 8.98 -0.54
N PHE A 123 15.57 7.98 -0.85
CA PHE A 123 14.11 8.16 -0.84
C PHE A 123 13.56 8.39 0.57
N LEU A 124 14.09 7.71 1.59
CA LEU A 124 13.68 7.89 2.99
C LEU A 124 13.96 9.31 3.48
N ARG A 125 15.05 9.93 3.04
CA ARG A 125 15.36 11.33 3.34
C ARG A 125 14.26 12.27 2.86
N ALA A 126 13.66 12.02 1.70
CA ALA A 126 12.54 12.81 1.19
C ALA A 126 11.32 12.73 2.12
N VAL A 127 11.07 11.56 2.72
CA VAL A 127 10.00 11.37 3.70
C VAL A 127 10.29 12.14 5.00
N TYR A 128 11.54 12.12 5.47
CA TYR A 128 11.97 12.82 6.68
C TYR A 128 11.83 14.35 6.55
N ASP A 129 12.24 14.92 5.41
CA ASP A 129 12.18 16.36 5.18
C ASP A 129 10.73 16.89 5.26
N ILE A 130 9.75 16.08 4.85
CA ILE A 130 8.33 16.42 4.93
C ILE A 130 7.74 15.90 6.24
N LYS A 131 8.05 16.59 7.34
CA LYS A 131 7.67 16.20 8.72
C LYS A 131 6.20 15.78 8.91
N SER A 132 5.29 16.34 8.12
CA SER A 132 3.85 16.04 8.18
C SER A 132 3.47 14.68 7.57
N THR A 133 4.30 14.07 6.72
CA THR A 133 3.99 12.79 6.05
C THR A 133 4.03 11.60 7.00
N ILE A 134 4.72 11.71 8.14
CA ILE A 134 4.79 10.65 9.15
C ILE A 134 3.41 10.39 9.78
N PHE A 135 2.62 11.43 10.00
CA PHE A 135 1.25 11.31 10.53
C PHE A 135 0.22 10.98 9.45
N PHE A 136 0.59 11.11 8.18
CA PHE A 136 -0.35 11.00 7.09
C PHE A 136 -1.03 9.62 6.98
N PRO A 137 -0.34 8.47 7.10
CA PRO A 137 -0.97 7.15 7.05
C PRO A 137 -2.09 6.93 8.08
N MET A 138 -2.09 7.68 9.19
CA MET A 138 -3.13 7.56 10.22
C MET A 138 -4.49 8.08 9.73
N PHE A 139 -4.50 9.16 8.93
CA PHE A 139 -5.74 9.80 8.51
C PHE A 139 -6.60 8.90 7.57
N PRO A 140 -6.06 8.34 6.47
CA PRO A 140 -6.77 7.37 5.65
C PRO A 140 -7.21 6.14 6.43
N TRP A 141 -6.39 5.67 7.36
CA TRP A 141 -6.71 4.51 8.19
C TRP A 141 -7.93 4.78 9.09
N VAL A 142 -7.99 5.94 9.76
CA VAL A 142 -9.16 6.33 10.58
C VAL A 142 -10.42 6.40 9.71
N LEU A 143 -10.34 6.99 8.52
CA LEU A 143 -11.48 7.05 7.59
C LEU A 143 -11.91 5.65 7.13
N GLN A 144 -10.97 4.76 6.83
CA GLN A 144 -11.27 3.38 6.47
C GLN A 144 -11.93 2.62 7.62
N CYS A 145 -11.45 2.78 8.86
CA CYS A 145 -12.09 2.20 10.04
C CYS A 145 -13.53 2.72 10.22
N ALA A 146 -13.78 4.01 9.99
CA ALA A 146 -15.13 4.57 10.03
C ALA A 146 -16.04 3.97 8.95
N VAL A 147 -15.53 3.79 7.72
CA VAL A 147 -16.26 3.13 6.63
C VAL A 147 -16.55 1.66 6.94
N ILE A 148 -15.62 0.94 7.57
CA ILE A 148 -15.81 -0.44 8.02
C ILE A 148 -16.89 -0.51 9.11
N ALA A 149 -16.82 0.36 10.12
CA ALA A 149 -17.83 0.41 11.18
C ALA A 149 -19.23 0.71 10.61
N TYR A 150 -19.32 1.69 9.70
CA TYR A 150 -20.56 2.02 9.00
C TYR A 150 -21.07 0.84 8.16
N GLY A 151 -20.19 0.17 7.41
CA GLY A 151 -20.54 -1.01 6.61
C GLY A 151 -21.07 -2.16 7.45
N ILE A 152 -20.45 -2.43 8.61
CA ILE A 152 -20.93 -3.44 9.57
C ILE A 152 -22.31 -3.08 10.11
N LEU A 153 -22.50 -1.82 10.52
CA LEU A 153 -23.79 -1.32 11.01
C LEU A 153 -24.89 -1.50 9.97
N VAL A 154 -24.65 -1.08 8.72
CA VAL A 154 -25.61 -1.23 7.63
C VAL A 154 -25.91 -2.71 7.34
N LEU A 155 -24.89 -3.58 7.38
CA LEU A 155 -25.08 -5.02 7.19
C LEU A 155 -25.96 -5.63 8.30
N MET A 156 -25.74 -5.24 9.57
CA MET A 156 -26.59 -5.66 10.70
C MET A 156 -28.04 -5.23 10.51
N LEU A 157 -28.26 -3.97 10.10
CA LEU A 157 -29.60 -3.45 9.82
C LEU A 157 -30.29 -4.19 8.67
N LEU A 158 -29.57 -4.48 7.58
CA LEU A 158 -30.11 -5.23 6.43
C LEU A 158 -30.50 -6.67 6.79
N MET A 159 -29.71 -7.34 7.63
CA MET A 159 -30.05 -8.69 8.12
C MET A 159 -31.30 -8.68 9.03
N SER A 160 -31.60 -7.55 9.66
CA SER A 160 -32.77 -7.40 10.55
C SER A 160 -34.09 -7.21 9.80
N ILE A 161 -34.09 -6.72 8.56
CA ILE A 161 -35.33 -6.34 7.83
C ILE A 161 -36.09 -7.56 7.25
N GLY A 162 -35.47 -8.74 7.20
CA GLY A 162 -36.17 -10.03 7.00
C GLY A 162 -36.74 -10.33 5.60
N GLU A 163 -36.96 -9.34 4.73
CA GLU A 163 -37.50 -9.57 3.37
C GLU A 163 -36.42 -9.91 2.33
N SER A 164 -36.59 -11.07 1.67
CA SER A 164 -35.54 -11.69 0.85
C SER A 164 -35.23 -10.98 -0.47
N ALA A 165 -36.22 -10.41 -1.16
CA ALA A 165 -36.01 -9.77 -2.46
C ALA A 165 -35.34 -8.38 -2.35
N PHE A 166 -35.80 -7.56 -1.39
CA PHE A 166 -35.22 -6.23 -1.13
C PHE A 166 -33.83 -6.32 -0.50
N SER A 167 -33.58 -7.36 0.29
CA SER A 167 -32.28 -7.59 0.96
C SER A 167 -31.13 -7.83 -0.03
N VAL A 168 -31.33 -8.62 -1.10
CA VAL A 168 -30.22 -8.97 -2.02
C VAL A 168 -29.74 -7.79 -2.85
N VAL A 169 -30.65 -7.01 -3.45
CA VAL A 169 -30.29 -5.84 -4.26
C VAL A 169 -29.59 -4.80 -3.38
N ASN A 170 -30.15 -4.52 -2.20
CA ASN A 170 -29.54 -3.60 -1.25
C ASN A 170 -28.17 -4.09 -0.77
N MET A 171 -27.99 -5.40 -0.55
CA MET A 171 -26.70 -5.96 -0.17
C MET A 171 -25.63 -5.71 -1.25
N ILE A 172 -25.95 -5.91 -2.52
CA ILE A 172 -25.00 -5.68 -3.62
C ILE A 172 -24.65 -4.20 -3.76
N VAL A 173 -25.64 -3.30 -3.68
CA VAL A 173 -25.41 -1.85 -3.76
C VAL A 173 -24.55 -1.37 -2.58
N ASN A 174 -24.84 -1.82 -1.37
CA ASN A 174 -24.05 -1.47 -0.18
C ASN A 174 -22.64 -2.07 -0.22
N LEU A 175 -22.48 -3.29 -0.75
CA LEU A 175 -21.16 -3.90 -0.96
C LEU A 175 -20.33 -3.11 -1.98
N LEU A 176 -20.95 -2.66 -3.06
CA LEU A 176 -20.32 -1.78 -4.04
C LEU A 176 -19.92 -0.45 -3.41
N GLY A 177 -20.82 0.19 -2.67
CA GLY A 177 -20.54 1.44 -1.96
C GLY A 177 -19.41 1.29 -0.93
N PHE A 178 -19.39 0.20 -0.18
CA PHE A 178 -18.33 -0.12 0.78
C PHE A 178 -16.95 -0.23 0.10
N PHE A 179 -16.83 -1.07 -0.94
CA PHE A 179 -15.56 -1.22 -1.65
C PHE A 179 -15.16 0.08 -2.37
N TRP A 180 -16.12 0.79 -2.95
CA TRP A 180 -15.88 2.07 -3.61
C TRP A 180 -15.28 3.09 -2.65
N MET A 181 -15.85 3.25 -1.45
CA MET A 181 -15.32 4.16 -0.44
C MET A 181 -13.92 3.75 0.04
N MET A 182 -13.68 2.45 0.25
CA MET A 182 -12.36 1.94 0.65
C MET A 182 -11.28 2.23 -0.41
N PHE A 183 -11.57 1.97 -1.68
CA PHE A 183 -10.63 2.29 -2.77
C PHE A 183 -10.52 3.78 -3.03
N PHE A 184 -11.58 4.55 -2.82
CA PHE A 184 -11.57 6.00 -2.94
C PHE A 184 -10.65 6.64 -1.92
N ILE A 185 -10.77 6.28 -0.63
CA ILE A 185 -9.88 6.77 0.44
C ILE A 185 -8.42 6.38 0.11
N SER A 186 -8.19 5.15 -0.37
CA SER A 186 -6.86 4.70 -0.77
C SER A 186 -6.30 5.51 -1.94
N GLY A 187 -7.11 5.78 -2.97
CA GLY A 187 -6.71 6.57 -4.13
C GLY A 187 -6.47 8.04 -3.82
N VAL A 188 -7.26 8.63 -2.92
CA VAL A 188 -7.03 9.99 -2.39
C VAL A 188 -5.65 10.03 -1.72
N SER A 189 -5.32 9.00 -0.95
CA SER A 189 -4.04 8.88 -0.25
C SER A 189 -2.84 8.76 -1.20
N ASP A 190 -2.93 7.89 -2.21
CA ASP A 190 -1.89 7.74 -3.24
C ASP A 190 -1.66 9.07 -3.98
N MET A 191 -2.74 9.76 -4.40
CA MET A 191 -2.66 11.05 -5.09
C MET A 191 -2.04 12.14 -4.21
N MET A 192 -2.42 12.22 -2.94
CA MET A 192 -1.91 13.23 -2.01
C MET A 192 -0.42 13.03 -1.70
N LEU A 193 0.03 11.79 -1.53
CA LEU A 193 1.45 11.48 -1.35
C LEU A 193 2.23 11.83 -2.61
N ALA A 194 1.73 11.45 -3.79
CA ALA A 194 2.36 11.81 -5.06
C ALA A 194 2.46 13.33 -5.24
N SER A 195 1.42 14.07 -4.85
CA SER A 195 1.36 15.55 -4.88
C SER A 195 2.42 16.16 -3.96
N THR A 196 2.51 15.65 -2.74
CA THR A 196 3.45 16.11 -1.71
C THR A 196 4.91 15.83 -2.09
N PHE A 197 5.21 14.62 -2.58
CA PHE A 197 6.56 14.27 -3.02
C PHE A 197 6.96 14.99 -4.32
N SER A 198 6.01 15.25 -5.22
CA SER A 198 6.26 16.07 -6.40
C SER A 198 6.67 17.49 -6.00
N THR A 199 5.94 18.13 -5.09
CA THR A 199 6.30 19.45 -4.55
C THR A 199 7.67 19.42 -3.87
N TRP A 200 7.98 18.39 -3.07
CA TRP A 200 9.30 18.24 -2.47
C TRP A 200 10.40 18.09 -3.52
N TYR A 201 10.21 17.24 -4.53
CA TYR A 201 11.18 16.96 -5.58
C TYR A 201 11.56 18.23 -6.36
N TRP A 202 10.55 18.99 -6.81
CA TRP A 202 10.73 20.19 -7.61
C TRP A 202 11.12 21.44 -6.81
N THR A 203 11.11 21.37 -5.48
CA THR A 203 11.64 22.45 -4.63
C THR A 203 13.16 22.32 -4.52
N PHE A 204 13.92 23.21 -5.17
CA PHE A 204 15.39 23.18 -5.16
C PHE A 204 15.98 23.37 -3.76
N LYS A 205 15.51 24.40 -3.04
CA LYS A 205 15.95 24.70 -1.67
C LYS A 205 14.98 24.06 -0.68
N LYS A 206 15.33 22.91 -0.10
CA LYS A 206 14.44 22.15 0.81
C LYS A 206 14.00 22.94 2.05
N LYS A 207 14.74 23.98 2.43
CA LYS A 207 14.36 24.93 3.49
C LYS A 207 13.15 25.80 3.15
N ASP A 208 12.81 25.96 1.87
CA ASP A 208 11.69 26.79 1.40
C ASP A 208 10.38 25.97 1.31
N LEU A 209 10.38 24.73 1.79
CA LEU A 209 9.17 23.90 1.82
C LEU A 209 8.16 24.46 2.84
N PRO A 210 6.90 24.67 2.45
CA PRO A 210 5.90 25.17 3.37
C PRO A 210 5.66 24.14 4.49
N PHE A 211 5.54 24.61 5.73
CA PHE A 211 5.28 23.73 6.89
C PHE A 211 4.03 22.85 6.69
N PHE A 212 3.04 23.36 5.95
CA PHE A 212 1.80 22.68 5.57
C PHE A 212 1.82 22.13 4.13
N THR A 213 2.96 21.64 3.63
CA THR A 213 3.06 21.05 2.28
C THR A 213 2.00 19.95 2.07
N LEU A 214 1.77 19.11 3.10
CA LEU A 214 0.76 18.06 3.03
C LEU A 214 -0.67 18.62 2.94
N THR A 215 -1.01 19.65 3.73
CA THR A 215 -2.34 20.28 3.69
C THR A 215 -2.63 20.95 2.35
N SER A 216 -1.61 21.58 1.75
CA SER A 216 -1.74 22.10 0.39
C SER A 216 -1.97 20.97 -0.62
N GLY A 217 -1.29 19.82 -0.46
CA GLY A 217 -1.50 18.62 -1.26
C GLY A 217 -2.90 18.04 -1.11
N ILE A 218 -3.41 17.96 0.13
CA ILE A 218 -4.80 17.58 0.47
C ILE A 218 -5.78 18.46 -0.29
N PHE A 219 -5.64 19.78 -0.13
CA PHE A 219 -6.57 20.74 -0.72
C PHE A 219 -6.57 20.65 -2.25
N ARG A 220 -5.40 20.51 -2.88
CA ARG A 220 -5.29 20.33 -4.33
C ARG A 220 -5.99 19.05 -4.79
N THR A 221 -5.77 17.93 -4.11
CA THR A 221 -6.42 16.65 -4.44
C THR A 221 -7.94 16.74 -4.32
N ILE A 222 -8.44 17.30 -3.21
CA ILE A 222 -9.89 17.43 -2.97
C ILE A 222 -10.53 18.39 -3.98
N ARG A 223 -9.89 19.52 -4.27
CA ARG A 223 -10.46 20.58 -5.10
C ARG A 223 -10.44 20.27 -6.60
N PHE A 224 -9.42 19.54 -7.08
CA PHE A 224 -9.17 19.41 -8.53
C PHE A 224 -9.11 17.97 -9.04
N HIS A 225 -8.85 16.97 -8.19
CA HIS A 225 -8.59 15.60 -8.66
C HIS A 225 -9.59 14.55 -8.13
N LEU A 226 -10.60 14.97 -7.36
CA LEU A 226 -11.57 14.06 -6.74
C LEU A 226 -12.30 13.18 -7.76
N GLY A 227 -12.66 13.74 -8.93
CA GLY A 227 -13.35 13.00 -9.99
C GLY A 227 -12.53 11.85 -10.58
N THR A 228 -11.25 12.08 -10.87
CA THR A 228 -10.33 11.03 -11.35
C THR A 228 -10.16 9.92 -10.32
N VAL A 229 -10.06 10.29 -9.04
CA VAL A 229 -9.93 9.32 -7.95
C VAL A 229 -11.22 8.52 -7.78
N ALA A 230 -12.38 9.18 -7.77
CA ALA A 230 -13.70 8.56 -7.65
C ALA A 230 -13.97 7.55 -8.77
N PHE A 231 -13.68 7.93 -10.02
CA PHE A 231 -13.86 7.06 -11.17
C PHE A 231 -12.92 5.85 -11.13
N GLY A 232 -11.63 6.07 -10.86
CA GLY A 232 -10.67 4.96 -10.75
C GLY A 232 -11.03 3.99 -9.63
N ALA A 233 -11.45 4.51 -8.47
CA ALA A 233 -11.93 3.70 -7.34
C ALA A 233 -13.18 2.90 -7.70
N LEU A 234 -14.11 3.46 -8.47
CA LEU A 234 -15.35 2.79 -8.87
C LEU A 234 -15.07 1.58 -9.76
N ILE A 235 -14.16 1.71 -10.73
CA ILE A 235 -13.79 0.60 -11.62
C ILE A 235 -13.16 -0.55 -10.82
N ILE A 236 -12.27 -0.24 -9.87
CA ILE A 236 -11.67 -1.28 -9.00
C ILE A 236 -12.75 -1.92 -8.11
N ALA A 237 -13.68 -1.12 -7.57
CA ALA A 237 -14.77 -1.61 -6.72
C ALA A 237 -15.70 -2.58 -7.46
N ILE A 238 -16.05 -2.30 -8.71
CA ILE A 238 -16.88 -3.20 -9.53
C ILE A 238 -16.20 -4.57 -9.70
N VAL A 239 -14.91 -4.58 -10.09
CA VAL A 239 -14.15 -5.83 -10.23
C VAL A 239 -14.02 -6.55 -8.89
N ARG A 240 -13.87 -5.81 -7.79
CA ARG A 240 -13.81 -6.39 -6.44
C ARG A 240 -15.14 -7.06 -6.05
N VAL A 241 -16.27 -6.44 -6.35
CA VAL A 241 -17.60 -7.04 -6.12
C VAL A 241 -17.75 -8.31 -6.95
N ILE A 242 -17.38 -8.30 -8.23
CA ILE A 242 -17.39 -9.50 -9.10
C ILE A 242 -16.56 -10.63 -8.47
N ARG A 243 -15.36 -10.32 -7.98
CA ARG A 243 -14.50 -11.30 -7.32
C ARG A 243 -15.13 -11.89 -6.06
N VAL A 244 -15.75 -11.08 -5.22
CA VAL A 244 -16.47 -11.56 -4.01
C VAL A 244 -17.66 -12.45 -4.39
N ILE A 245 -18.39 -12.10 -5.46
CA ILE A 245 -19.48 -12.93 -5.99
C ILE A 245 -18.92 -14.28 -6.48
N LEU A 246 -17.80 -14.31 -7.20
CA LEU A 246 -17.15 -15.55 -7.62
C LEU A 246 -16.70 -16.42 -6.42
N GLU A 247 -16.19 -15.81 -5.36
CA GLU A 247 -15.84 -16.51 -4.11
C GLU A 247 -17.09 -17.10 -3.42
N TYR A 248 -18.20 -16.35 -3.40
CA TYR A 248 -19.48 -16.84 -2.89
C TYR A 248 -20.04 -18.01 -3.71
N ILE A 249 -20.03 -17.89 -5.05
CA ILE A 249 -20.47 -18.95 -5.97
C ILE A 249 -19.62 -20.21 -5.77
N ASP A 250 -18.29 -20.07 -5.70
CA ASP A 250 -17.40 -21.19 -5.46
C ASP A 250 -17.73 -21.92 -4.15
N HIS A 251 -18.02 -21.18 -3.09
CA HIS A 251 -18.43 -21.77 -1.81
C HIS A 251 -19.76 -22.54 -1.92
N LYS A 252 -20.71 -22.07 -2.74
CA LYS A 252 -22.00 -22.77 -2.95
C LYS A 252 -21.85 -24.00 -3.83
N ILE A 253 -21.02 -23.94 -4.87
CA ILE A 253 -20.81 -25.03 -5.83
C ILE A 253 -19.89 -26.12 -5.28
N LYS A 254 -19.14 -25.88 -4.19
CA LYS A 254 -18.40 -26.95 -3.48
C LYS A 254 -19.26 -28.14 -3.05
N LYS A 255 -20.59 -28.00 -3.02
CA LYS A 255 -21.55 -29.10 -2.82
C LYS A 255 -21.69 -30.03 -4.03
N PHE A 256 -21.39 -29.54 -5.23
CA PHE A 256 -21.45 -30.26 -6.51
C PHE A 256 -20.03 -30.38 -7.06
N ASP A 257 -19.28 -31.32 -6.49
CA ASP A 257 -17.85 -31.43 -6.73
C ASP A 257 -17.54 -32.10 -8.07
N ASN A 258 -17.39 -31.29 -9.12
CA ASN A 258 -17.00 -31.77 -10.45
C ASN A 258 -15.71 -31.08 -10.97
N PRO A 259 -14.82 -31.81 -11.67
CA PRO A 259 -13.55 -31.26 -12.17
C PRO A 259 -13.72 -30.05 -13.10
N PHE A 260 -14.77 -30.06 -13.92
CA PHE A 260 -15.06 -29.01 -14.89
C PHE A 260 -15.34 -27.65 -14.22
N THR A 261 -16.19 -27.62 -13.19
CA THR A 261 -16.52 -26.38 -12.47
C THR A 261 -15.32 -25.88 -11.69
N ARG A 262 -14.49 -26.76 -11.11
CA ARG A 262 -13.22 -26.36 -10.48
C ARG A 262 -12.29 -25.64 -11.47
N CYS A 263 -12.18 -26.17 -12.70
CA CYS A 263 -11.37 -25.56 -13.76
C CYS A 263 -11.88 -24.15 -14.14
N ILE A 264 -13.19 -24.01 -14.39
CA ILE A 264 -13.80 -22.72 -14.72
C ILE A 264 -13.63 -21.71 -13.58
N MET A 265 -13.93 -22.12 -12.34
CA MET A 265 -13.80 -21.21 -11.19
C MET A 265 -12.36 -20.79 -10.95
N CYS A 266 -11.38 -21.67 -11.19
CA CYS A 266 -9.97 -21.33 -11.15
C CYS A 266 -9.63 -20.23 -12.17
N PHE A 267 -10.05 -20.40 -13.42
CA PHE A 267 -9.81 -19.43 -14.48
C PHE A 267 -10.46 -18.07 -14.19
N CYS A 268 -11.76 -18.04 -13.85
CA CYS A 268 -12.49 -16.81 -13.58
C CYS A 268 -11.91 -16.03 -12.39
N LYS A 269 -11.53 -16.73 -11.31
CA LYS A 269 -10.90 -16.11 -10.14
C LYS A 269 -9.52 -15.56 -10.46
N CYS A 270 -8.71 -16.32 -11.19
CA CYS A 270 -7.38 -15.88 -11.63
C CYS A 270 -7.49 -14.63 -12.51
N PHE A 271 -8.38 -14.64 -13.50
CA PHE A 271 -8.64 -13.49 -14.36
C PHE A 271 -9.06 -12.25 -13.57
N CYS A 272 -10.07 -12.37 -12.69
CA CYS A 272 -10.55 -11.23 -11.90
C CYS A 272 -9.49 -10.71 -10.93
N TRP A 273 -8.67 -11.59 -10.36
CA TRP A 273 -7.53 -11.20 -9.53
C TRP A 273 -6.48 -10.43 -10.34
N CYS A 274 -6.11 -10.92 -11.52
CA CYS A 274 -5.20 -10.24 -12.43
C CYS A 274 -5.74 -8.87 -12.84
N LEU A 275 -7.03 -8.80 -13.20
CA LEU A 275 -7.70 -7.56 -13.60
C LEU A 275 -7.73 -6.54 -12.45
N GLU A 276 -8.08 -6.96 -11.22
CA GLU A 276 -8.06 -6.10 -10.03
C GLU A 276 -6.68 -5.47 -9.82
N ASN A 277 -5.61 -6.27 -9.91
CA ASN A 277 -4.24 -5.79 -9.74
C ASN A 277 -3.79 -4.88 -10.87
N PHE A 278 -4.14 -5.21 -12.11
CA PHE A 278 -3.84 -4.39 -13.28
C PHE A 278 -4.51 -3.01 -13.19
N LEU A 279 -5.78 -2.96 -12.79
CA LEU A 279 -6.52 -1.72 -12.59
C LEU A 279 -5.92 -0.86 -11.46
N LYS A 280 -5.52 -1.49 -10.35
CA LYS A 280 -4.80 -0.80 -9.26
C LYS A 280 -3.49 -0.20 -9.77
N PHE A 281 -2.74 -0.95 -10.58
CA PHE A 281 -1.50 -0.45 -11.18
C PHE A 281 -1.75 0.76 -12.09
N ILE A 282 -2.70 0.67 -13.03
CA ILE A 282 -3.02 1.80 -13.92
C ILE A 282 -3.47 3.01 -13.13
N ASN A 283 -4.42 2.84 -12.20
CA ASN A 283 -4.95 3.95 -11.40
C ASN A 283 -3.86 4.62 -10.58
N LYS A 284 -2.97 3.85 -9.93
CA LYS A 284 -1.85 4.42 -9.16
C LYS A 284 -0.91 5.24 -10.04
N ASN A 285 -0.58 4.76 -11.23
CA ASN A 285 0.23 5.53 -12.18
C ASN A 285 -0.49 6.80 -12.66
N ALA A 286 -1.78 6.70 -13.00
CA ALA A 286 -2.58 7.85 -13.39
C ALA A 286 -2.63 8.90 -12.28
N TYR A 287 -2.79 8.49 -11.02
CA TYR A 287 -2.77 9.40 -9.87
C TYR A 287 -1.43 10.10 -9.72
N ILE A 288 -0.30 9.39 -9.85
CA ILE A 288 1.03 9.99 -9.80
C ILE A 288 1.18 11.05 -10.91
N MET A 289 0.77 10.74 -12.13
CA MET A 289 0.89 11.68 -13.26
C MET A 289 0.03 12.93 -13.07
N CYS A 290 -1.22 12.76 -12.61
CA CYS A 290 -2.11 13.88 -12.30
C CYS A 290 -1.52 14.77 -11.21
N ALA A 291 -0.96 14.16 -10.16
CA ALA A 291 -0.37 14.87 -9.05
C ALA A 291 0.87 15.70 -9.46
N VAL A 292 1.69 15.17 -10.37
CA VAL A 292 2.92 15.82 -10.85
C VAL A 292 2.62 16.97 -11.81
N HIS A 293 1.68 16.79 -12.74
CA HIS A 293 1.41 17.77 -13.80
C HIS A 293 0.26 18.73 -13.46
N GLY A 294 -0.53 18.43 -12.42
CA GLY A 294 -1.67 19.25 -12.00
C GLY A 294 -2.88 19.18 -12.94
N LYS A 295 -2.91 18.28 -13.91
CA LYS A 295 -4.05 18.04 -14.81
C LYS A 295 -4.75 16.74 -14.44
N SER A 296 -6.07 16.70 -14.51
CA SER A 296 -6.82 15.45 -14.33
C SER A 296 -6.61 14.51 -15.53
N PHE A 297 -6.70 13.19 -15.32
CA PHE A 297 -6.42 12.23 -16.40
C PHE A 297 -7.36 12.39 -17.60
N LEU A 298 -8.64 12.64 -17.34
CA LEU A 298 -9.65 12.85 -18.38
C LEU A 298 -9.41 14.15 -19.13
N GLU A 299 -9.10 15.24 -18.42
CA GLU A 299 -8.73 16.52 -19.01
C GLU A 299 -7.46 16.42 -19.86
N ASP A 300 -6.46 15.64 -19.42
CA ASP A 300 -5.25 15.38 -20.20
C ASP A 300 -5.58 14.66 -21.51
N CYS A 301 -6.55 13.74 -21.48
CA CYS A 301 -7.00 13.00 -22.65
C CYS A 301 -7.87 13.83 -23.61
N GLU A 302 -8.59 14.82 -23.11
CA GLU A 302 -9.53 15.66 -23.87
C GLU A 302 -8.83 16.87 -24.50
N ARG A 303 -7.91 17.52 -23.77
CA ARG A 303 -7.31 18.79 -24.20
C ARG A 303 -6.00 18.65 -24.96
N ASN A 304 -5.34 17.50 -24.86
CA ASN A 304 -4.07 17.26 -25.53
C ASN A 304 -4.25 16.24 -26.67
N ASP A 305 -3.58 16.47 -27.78
CA ASP A 305 -3.64 15.64 -28.98
C ASP A 305 -2.29 14.96 -29.28
N GLY A 306 -1.27 15.23 -28.46
CA GLY A 306 0.08 14.72 -28.64
C GLY A 306 0.92 15.55 -29.60
N SER A 307 0.45 16.69 -30.08
CA SER A 307 1.28 17.64 -30.84
C SER A 307 2.39 18.25 -29.96
N PRO A 308 3.45 18.83 -30.55
CA PRO A 308 4.46 19.56 -29.79
C PRO A 308 3.88 20.72 -28.96
N GLU A 309 2.77 21.31 -29.40
CA GLU A 309 2.06 22.40 -28.70
C GLU A 309 1.17 21.89 -27.56
N LYS A 310 0.59 20.69 -27.71
CA LYS A 310 -0.31 20.06 -26.72
C LYS A 310 0.06 18.58 -26.50
N PRO A 311 1.21 18.31 -25.86
CA PRO A 311 1.63 16.94 -25.59
C PRO A 311 0.76 16.29 -24.52
N TYR A 312 0.55 14.98 -24.61
CA TYR A 312 0.05 14.19 -23.48
C TYR A 312 1.08 14.21 -22.35
N PHE A 313 0.61 14.50 -21.14
CA PHE A 313 1.46 14.56 -19.95
C PHE A 313 1.54 13.22 -19.20
N MET A 314 0.72 12.24 -19.56
CA MET A 314 0.76 10.88 -18.99
C MET A 314 2.04 10.09 -19.33
N SER A 315 2.34 9.03 -18.57
CA SER A 315 3.61 8.28 -18.72
C SER A 315 3.68 7.51 -20.04
N LYS A 316 4.90 7.23 -20.54
CA LYS A 316 5.10 6.45 -21.78
C LYS A 316 4.40 5.08 -21.76
N ASN A 317 4.43 4.40 -20.62
CA ASN A 317 3.74 3.11 -20.46
C ASN A 317 2.23 3.26 -20.55
N LEU A 318 1.65 4.29 -19.93
CA LEU A 318 0.22 4.54 -19.98
C LEU A 318 -0.23 4.99 -21.38
N MET A 319 0.56 5.82 -22.06
CA MET A 319 0.36 6.19 -23.47
C MET A 319 0.31 4.94 -24.36
N ASN A 320 1.29 4.03 -24.22
CA ASN A 320 1.32 2.78 -24.98
C ASN A 320 0.09 1.90 -24.72
N ILE A 321 -0.37 1.80 -23.46
CA ILE A 321 -1.57 1.04 -23.11
C ILE A 321 -2.84 1.64 -23.74
N LEU A 322 -2.92 2.98 -23.80
CA LEU A 322 -4.08 3.71 -24.34
C LEU A 322 -4.03 3.94 -25.86
N GLY A 323 -2.97 3.48 -26.54
CA GLY A 323 -2.77 3.75 -27.97
C GLY A 323 -2.53 5.21 -28.30
N LYS A 324 -2.03 6.01 -27.34
CA LYS A 324 -1.70 7.43 -27.53
C LYS A 324 -0.19 7.61 -27.67
N LYS A 325 0.26 8.65 -28.37
CA LYS A 325 1.69 8.97 -28.51
C LYS A 325 1.89 10.48 -28.70
N ASN A 326 2.92 11.04 -28.08
CA ASN A 326 3.40 12.37 -28.42
C ASN A 326 4.16 12.32 -29.75
N LYS A 327 3.72 13.12 -30.71
CA LYS A 327 4.43 13.39 -31.96
C LYS A 327 5.77 14.02 -31.58
N GLN A 328 6.85 13.45 -32.10
CA GLN A 328 8.17 14.06 -31.95
C GLN A 328 8.15 15.39 -32.71
N ALA A 329 8.78 16.40 -32.12
CA ALA A 329 8.98 17.70 -32.77
C ALA A 329 9.82 17.56 -34.03
#